data_AF-A0A091MHD6-F1
#
_entry.id   AF-A0A091MHD6-F1
#
_cell.length_a   1.000
_cell.length_b   1.000
_cell.length_c   1.000
_cell.angle_alpha   90.00
_cell.angle_beta   90.00
_cell.angle_gamma   90.00
#
_symmetry.space_group_name_H-M   'P 1'
#
loop_
_entity.id
_entity.type
_entity.pdbx_description
1 polymer ?
#
loop_
_entity_poly.entity_id
_entity_poly.type
_entity_poly.pdbx_seq_one_letter_code
_entity_poly.pdbx_strand_id
1 'polypeptide(L)'
;LPIVEKIRIIAQKVYGAQDIELSPVAQSQVDRYTQQGFGNLPICMAKTHLSLSHQPERKGVPTGFILPISDVRASIGAGFIYPLVGTVS
;
A
#
# COMPACT_ATOMS: atom_id res chain seq x y z
N LEU A 1 -10.59 -11.15 0.67
CA LEU A 1 -10.29 -9.94 -0.15
C LEU A 1 -8.88 -10.06 -0.72
N PRO A 2 -8.68 -9.85 -2.03
CA PRO A 2 -7.35 -9.81 -2.63
C PRO A 2 -6.44 -8.75 -1.99
N ILE A 3 -5.12 -8.95 -2.03
CA ILE A 3 -4.13 -8.02 -1.45
C ILE A 3 -4.31 -6.60 -2.01
N VAL A 4 -4.38 -6.48 -3.34
CA VAL A 4 -4.58 -5.19 -4.03
C VAL A 4 -5.82 -4.46 -3.54
N GLU A 5 -6.94 -5.19 -3.38
CA GLU A 5 -8.20 -4.61 -2.97
C GLU A 5 -8.16 -4.10 -1.54
N LYS A 6 -7.48 -4.83 -0.63
CA LYS A 6 -7.27 -4.37 0.74
C LYS A 6 -6.48 -3.05 0.76
N ILE A 7 -5.42 -2.96 -0.04
CA ILE A 7 -4.60 -1.75 -0.14
C ILE A 7 -5.43 -0.59 -0.70
N ARG A 8 -6.21 -0.83 -1.76
CA ARG A 8 -7.11 0.17 -2.38
C ARG A 8 -8.14 0.70 -1.39
N ILE A 9 -8.78 -0.18 -0.64
CA ILE A 9 -9.78 0.21 0.39
C ILE A 9 -9.14 1.13 1.44
N ILE A 10 -7.94 0.80 1.92
CA ILE A 10 -7.22 1.65 2.89
C ILE A 10 -6.89 3.00 2.24
N ALA A 11 -6.36 3.00 1.03
CA ALA A 11 -6.00 4.22 0.31
C ALA A 11 -7.20 5.16 0.11
N GLN A 12 -8.35 4.62 -0.30
CA GLN A 12 -9.56 5.41 -0.56
C GLN A 12 -10.27 5.84 0.73
N LYS A 13 -10.50 4.91 1.66
CA LYS A 13 -11.32 5.20 2.87
C LYS A 13 -10.54 5.92 3.97
N VAL A 14 -9.23 5.68 4.08
CA VAL A 14 -8.41 6.26 5.16
C VAL A 14 -7.62 7.45 4.66
N TYR A 15 -7.03 7.38 3.47
CA TYR A 15 -6.14 8.44 2.97
C TYR A 15 -6.81 9.42 2.00
N GLY A 16 -8.03 9.14 1.52
CA GLY A 16 -8.69 9.99 0.52
C GLY A 16 -8.02 9.94 -0.86
N ALA A 17 -7.23 8.90 -1.14
CA ALA A 17 -6.66 8.66 -2.46
C ALA A 17 -7.79 8.30 -3.44
N GLN A 18 -7.62 8.66 -4.71
CA GLN A 18 -8.56 8.28 -5.77
C GLN A 18 -8.38 6.80 -6.13
N ASP A 19 -7.14 6.36 -6.31
CA ASP A 19 -6.78 4.97 -6.57
C ASP A 19 -5.32 4.72 -6.14
N ILE A 20 -4.87 3.49 -6.35
CA ILE A 20 -3.50 3.04 -6.13
C ILE A 20 -2.83 2.73 -7.47
N GLU A 21 -1.54 2.99 -7.55
CA GLU A 21 -0.71 2.59 -8.70
C GLU A 21 0.33 1.59 -8.21
N LEU A 22 0.36 0.40 -8.80
CA LEU A 22 1.31 -0.66 -8.45
C LEU A 22 2.48 -0.63 -9.42
N SER A 23 3.70 -0.58 -8.88
CA SER A 23 4.88 -0.82 -9.69
C SER A 23 4.90 -2.27 -10.22
N PRO A 24 5.62 -2.56 -11.32
CA PRO A 24 5.80 -3.93 -11.79
C PRO A 24 6.38 -4.88 -10.73
N VAL A 25 7.25 -4.35 -9.86
CA VAL A 25 7.83 -5.09 -8.73
C VAL A 25 6.76 -5.42 -7.69
N ALA A 26 5.95 -4.42 -7.31
CA ALA A 26 4.84 -4.60 -6.38
C ALA A 26 3.82 -5.62 -6.90
N GLN A 27 3.47 -5.55 -8.18
CA GLN A 27 2.56 -6.50 -8.82
C GLN A 27 3.08 -7.93 -8.76
N SER A 28 4.35 -8.16 -9.15
CA SER A 28 4.98 -9.48 -9.09
C SER A 28 4.99 -10.06 -7.68
N GLN A 29 5.25 -9.23 -6.66
CA GLN A 29 5.24 -9.65 -5.26
C GLN A 29 3.85 -10.00 -4.77
N VAL A 30 2.84 -9.21 -5.13
CA VAL A 30 1.43 -9.51 -4.82
C VAL A 30 0.99 -10.84 -5.41
N ASP A 31 1.34 -11.10 -6.67
CA ASP A 31 0.98 -12.34 -7.35
C ASP A 31 1.65 -13.54 -6.65
N ARG A 32 2.94 -13.39 -6.31
CA ARG A 32 3.69 -14.40 -5.55
C ARG A 32 3.07 -14.69 -4.18
N TYR A 33 2.73 -13.66 -3.40
CA TYR A 33 2.11 -13.85 -2.09
C TYR A 33 0.70 -14.42 -2.18
N THR A 34 -0.02 -14.12 -3.25
CA THR A 34 -1.33 -14.71 -3.52
C THR A 34 -1.20 -16.19 -3.83
N GLN A 35 -0.25 -16.59 -4.67
CA GLN A 35 0.05 -18.00 -4.99
C GLN A 35 0.53 -18.78 -3.76
N GLN A 36 1.28 -18.15 -2.87
CA GLN A 36 1.76 -18.74 -1.62
C GLN A 36 0.66 -18.89 -0.54
N GLY A 37 -0.56 -18.42 -0.78
CA GLY A 37 -1.67 -18.50 0.18
C GLY A 37 -1.66 -17.40 1.24
N PHE A 38 -0.77 -16.41 1.14
CA PHE A 38 -0.66 -15.29 2.09
C PHE A 38 -1.66 -14.15 1.82
N GLY A 39 -2.51 -14.28 0.80
CA GLY A 39 -3.48 -13.24 0.44
C GLY A 39 -4.47 -12.85 1.54
N ASN A 40 -4.67 -13.72 2.53
CA ASN A 40 -5.55 -13.46 3.67
C ASN A 40 -4.90 -12.63 4.79
N LEU A 41 -3.58 -12.44 4.79
CA LEU A 41 -2.91 -11.66 5.82
C LEU A 41 -3.39 -10.20 5.87
N PRO A 42 -3.41 -9.57 7.05
CA PRO A 42 -3.67 -8.15 7.21
C PRO A 42 -2.60 -7.29 6.51
N ILE A 43 -2.99 -6.05 6.16
CA ILE A 43 -2.12 -5.07 5.50
C ILE A 43 -1.65 -4.01 6.51
N CYS A 44 -0.36 -3.74 6.55
CA CYS A 44 0.26 -2.65 7.31
C CYS A 44 0.90 -1.65 6.33
N MET A 45 0.31 -0.47 6.16
CA MET A 45 0.81 0.51 5.17
C MET A 45 2.11 1.16 5.66
N ALA A 46 3.19 1.04 4.89
CA ALA A 46 4.45 1.74 5.16
C ALA A 46 4.54 2.99 4.29
N LYS A 47 4.32 4.17 4.91
CA LYS A 47 4.34 5.49 4.25
C LYS A 47 4.99 6.55 5.11
N THR A 48 5.30 7.70 4.51
CA THR A 48 5.68 8.90 5.27
C THR A 48 4.60 9.28 6.27
N HIS A 49 4.99 9.62 7.50
CA HIS A 49 4.10 10.06 8.57
C HIS A 49 3.74 11.56 8.46
N LEU A 50 4.37 12.29 7.53
CA LEU A 50 4.27 13.75 7.43
C LEU A 50 3.02 14.25 6.68
N SER A 51 2.37 13.38 5.91
CA SER A 51 1.16 13.70 5.15
C SER A 51 0.26 12.48 5.06
N LEU A 52 -1.05 12.66 4.84
CA LEU A 52 -1.94 11.55 4.43
C LEU A 52 -1.62 11.06 3.01
N SER A 53 -1.04 11.91 2.17
CA SER A 53 -0.57 11.54 0.83
C SER A 53 0.84 10.94 0.84
N HIS A 54 1.38 10.67 -0.36
CA HIS A 54 2.78 10.30 -0.55
C HIS A 54 3.72 11.52 -0.62
N GLN A 55 3.19 12.75 -0.62
CA GLN A 55 3.97 14.00 -0.67
C GLN A 55 3.95 14.69 0.70
N PRO A 56 5.11 14.88 1.37
CA PRO A 56 5.17 15.49 2.70
C PRO A 56 4.68 16.96 2.71
N GLU A 57 4.71 17.63 1.57
CA GLU A 57 4.30 19.04 1.43
C GLU A 57 2.78 19.23 1.41
N ARG A 58 2.00 18.19 1.06
CA ARG A 58 0.53 18.25 1.03
C ARG A 58 -0.04 18.10 2.44
N LYS A 59 -0.21 19.23 3.11
CA LYS A 59 -0.81 19.34 4.46
C LYS A 59 -2.34 19.40 4.40
N GLY A 60 -3.01 18.98 5.47
CA GLY A 60 -4.47 18.95 5.56
C GLY A 60 -5.06 17.60 5.10
N VAL A 61 -6.21 17.64 4.42
CA VAL A 61 -6.91 16.47 3.85
C VAL A 61 -6.74 16.47 2.33
N PRO A 62 -5.59 16.02 1.79
CA PRO A 62 -5.43 15.90 0.35
C PRO A 62 -6.45 14.91 -0.21
N THR A 63 -7.04 15.22 -1.35
CA THR A 63 -7.99 14.35 -2.07
C THR A 63 -7.57 14.23 -3.53
N GLY A 64 -8.05 13.20 -4.23
CA GLY A 64 -7.87 13.08 -5.68
C GLY A 64 -6.43 12.76 -6.11
N PHE A 65 -5.63 12.14 -5.24
CA PHE A 65 -4.27 11.71 -5.59
C PHE A 65 -4.21 10.20 -5.79
N ILE A 66 -3.31 9.75 -6.66
CA ILE A 66 -2.99 8.34 -6.84
C ILE A 66 -1.87 7.99 -5.85
N LEU A 67 -2.02 6.86 -5.15
CA LEU A 67 -1.03 6.39 -4.17
C LEU A 67 -0.04 5.42 -4.86
N PRO A 68 1.22 5.82 -5.08
CA PRO A 68 2.20 4.96 -5.73
C PRO A 68 2.73 3.91 -4.73
N ILE A 69 2.60 2.64 -5.10
CA ILE A 69 3.12 1.49 -4.36
C ILE A 69 4.39 1.00 -5.06
N SER A 70 5.53 1.24 -4.42
CA SER A 70 6.86 0.94 -4.97
C SER A 70 7.20 -0.54 -4.87
N ASP A 71 6.85 -1.18 -3.76
CA ASP A 71 7.17 -2.58 -3.46
C ASP A 71 6.15 -3.13 -2.44
N VAL A 72 6.00 -4.44 -2.35
CA VAL A 72 5.14 -5.12 -1.37
C VAL A 72 5.95 -6.21 -0.71
N ARG A 73 5.97 -6.22 0.62
CA ARG A 73 6.72 -7.19 1.42
C ARG A 73 5.83 -7.90 2.42
N ALA A 74 6.15 -9.14 2.73
CA ALA A 74 5.41 -9.94 3.70
C ALA A 74 6.28 -10.27 4.91
N SER A 75 5.82 -9.85 6.09
CA SER A 75 6.39 -10.24 7.39
C SER A 75 5.63 -11.47 7.89
N ILE A 76 5.97 -12.64 7.35
CA ILE A 76 5.24 -13.89 7.65
C ILE A 76 5.32 -14.25 9.13
N GLY A 77 6.48 -14.06 9.77
CA GLY A 77 6.63 -14.33 11.21
C GLY A 77 5.75 -13.44 12.10
N ALA A 78 5.43 -12.22 11.65
CA ALA A 78 4.54 -11.31 12.36
C ALA A 78 3.08 -11.35 11.85
N GLY A 79 2.82 -12.10 10.77
CA GLY A 79 1.49 -12.31 10.22
C GLY A 79 0.90 -11.12 9.47
N PHE A 80 1.70 -10.29 8.78
CA PHE A 80 1.16 -9.18 7.96
C PHE A 80 1.95 -8.93 6.67
N ILE A 81 1.30 -8.27 5.70
CA ILE A 81 1.90 -7.77 4.47
C ILE A 81 1.97 -6.26 4.54
N TYR A 82 3.07 -5.65 4.11
CA TYR A 82 3.25 -4.21 4.12
C TYR A 82 3.66 -3.68 2.74
N PRO A 83 2.81 -2.88 2.08
CA PRO A 83 3.19 -2.14 0.88
C PRO A 83 4.04 -0.92 1.26
N LEU A 84 5.10 -0.69 0.48
CA LEU A 84 5.96 0.47 0.56
C LEU A 84 5.43 1.55 -0.37
N VAL A 85 5.03 2.68 0.20
CA VAL A 85 4.47 3.82 -0.51
C VAL A 85 5.56 4.86 -0.76
N GLY A 86 5.92 5.08 -2.02
CA GLY A 86 6.97 6.03 -2.41
C GLY A 86 8.37 5.61 -1.93
N THR A 87 9.29 6.59 -1.81
CA THR A 87 10.63 6.39 -1.26
C THR A 87 10.54 6.46 0.27
N VAL A 88 10.61 5.32 0.93
CA VAL A 88 10.79 5.25 2.38
C VAL A 88 12.28 5.44 2.64
N SER A 89 12.68 6.63 3.10
CA SER A 89 13.99 6.89 3.71
C SER A 89 13.85 7.00 5.22
#